data_AF-A0A6N2N2N6-F1
#
_entry.id   AF-A0A6N2N2N6-F1
#
_cell.length_a   1.000
_cell.length_b   1.000
_cell.length_c   1.000
_cell.angle_alpha   90.00
_cell.angle_beta   90.00
_cell.angle_gamma   90.00
#
_symmetry.space_group_name_H-M   'P 1'
#
loop_
_entity.id
_entity.type
_entity.pdbx_description
1 polymer ?
#
loop_
_entity_poly.entity_id
_entity_poly.type
_entity_poly.pdbx_seq_one_letter_code
_entity_poly.pdbx_strand_id
1 'polypeptide(L)'
;MKQSLTASSSSSSLIRRARLSPYLLALLVFTVFVVILHGEDFMCLLGQLDPILDRPATRTEKKWEELPFSIGKTPEGCDLFSGRWVWDDSTRPLYEESECPYIQPQLTCQEHGRPDKDYQHWRWQPHGCDLPSFNATLMLETLRGKRMMFVGDSLNRGQYVSMVCLLHRLIPEDQKSMETFGSLTVFTAKVTSIIFLL
;
A
#
# COMPACT_ATOMS: atom_id res chain seq x y z
N MET A 1 88.00 32.22 -2.15
CA MET A 1 87.49 32.35 -3.54
C MET A 1 87.28 30.96 -4.12
N LYS A 2 86.04 30.67 -4.57
CA LYS A 2 85.56 29.73 -5.62
C LYS A 2 86.08 28.28 -5.66
N GLN A 3 85.34 27.27 -6.12
CA GLN A 3 83.93 26.87 -6.08
C GLN A 3 83.95 25.41 -6.59
N SER A 4 83.08 24.57 -6.04
CA SER A 4 83.01 23.12 -6.23
C SER A 4 82.47 22.67 -7.59
N LEU A 5 82.84 21.44 -7.92
CA LEU A 5 82.48 20.53 -9.00
C LEU A 5 80.97 20.26 -9.21
N THR A 6 80.69 19.89 -10.48
CA THR A 6 79.76 18.86 -11.01
C THR A 6 78.25 18.99 -10.87
N ALA A 7 77.60 18.69 -12.00
CA ALA A 7 76.17 18.59 -12.23
C ALA A 7 75.49 17.47 -11.44
N SER A 8 74.23 17.69 -11.07
CA SER A 8 73.22 16.62 -11.10
C SER A 8 71.83 17.22 -11.37
N SER A 9 71.13 16.58 -12.30
CA SER A 9 69.72 16.77 -12.59
C SER A 9 68.86 16.37 -11.40
N SER A 10 67.80 17.11 -11.10
CA SER A 10 66.64 16.56 -10.38
C SER A 10 65.38 17.31 -10.77
N SER A 11 64.52 16.59 -11.48
CA SER A 11 63.24 16.98 -12.02
C SER A 11 62.29 17.46 -10.92
N SER A 12 61.79 18.69 -11.03
CA SER A 12 60.66 19.14 -10.22
C SER A 12 59.36 18.63 -10.88
N SER A 13 58.75 17.63 -10.26
CA SER A 13 57.39 17.19 -10.59
C SER A 13 56.41 18.32 -10.27
N LEU A 14 55.92 19.00 -11.32
CA LEU A 14 54.81 19.94 -11.24
C LEU A 14 53.53 19.15 -10.93
N ILE A 15 53.22 18.96 -9.64
CA ILE A 15 51.87 18.62 -9.20
C ILE A 15 51.01 19.85 -9.49
N ARG A 16 50.41 19.88 -10.68
CA ARG A 16 49.42 20.87 -11.09
C ARG A 16 48.20 20.65 -10.19
N ARG A 17 48.16 21.31 -9.03
CA ARG A 17 46.94 21.46 -8.20
C ARG A 17 45.88 22.09 -9.10
N ALA A 18 44.97 21.28 -9.63
CA ALA A 18 43.78 21.77 -10.28
C ALA A 18 43.02 22.59 -9.23
N ARG A 19 43.07 23.92 -9.35
CA ARG A 19 42.14 24.78 -8.62
C ARG A 19 40.78 24.52 -9.21
N LEU A 20 40.06 23.52 -8.70
CA LEU A 20 38.66 23.33 -9.06
C LEU A 20 37.93 24.62 -8.70
N SER A 21 37.27 25.20 -9.70
CA SER A 21 36.47 26.40 -9.52
C SER A 21 35.47 26.17 -8.38
N PRO A 22 35.28 27.10 -7.43
CA PRO A 22 34.32 26.94 -6.35
C PRO A 22 32.90 26.69 -6.90
N TYR A 23 32.60 27.21 -8.09
CA TYR A 23 31.35 26.95 -8.81
C TYR A 23 31.19 25.49 -9.27
N LEU A 24 32.28 24.82 -9.67
CA LEU A 24 32.24 23.40 -10.04
C LEU A 24 31.97 22.52 -8.82
N LEU A 25 32.56 22.86 -7.67
CA LEU A 25 32.30 22.19 -6.41
C LEU A 25 30.84 22.39 -5.97
N ALA A 26 30.32 23.61 -6.05
CA ALA A 26 28.92 23.90 -5.74
C ALA A 26 27.95 23.15 -6.67
N LEU A 27 28.25 23.07 -7.97
CA LEU A 27 27.46 22.33 -8.96
C LEU A 27 27.49 20.81 -8.68
N LEU A 28 28.64 20.26 -8.31
CA LEU A 28 28.76 18.85 -7.92
C LEU A 28 27.97 18.55 -6.64
N VAL A 29 28.02 19.42 -5.63
CA VAL A 29 27.22 19.25 -4.41
C VAL A 29 25.72 19.36 -4.70
N PHE A 30 25.30 20.32 -5.54
CA PHE A 30 23.90 20.48 -5.92
C PHE A 30 23.39 19.28 -6.72
N THR A 31 24.16 18.78 -7.69
CA THR A 31 23.79 17.58 -8.46
C THR A 31 23.69 16.35 -7.58
N VAL A 32 24.63 16.15 -6.63
CA VAL A 32 24.53 15.06 -5.65
C VAL A 32 23.30 15.22 -4.74
N PHE A 33 23.00 16.43 -4.27
CA PHE A 33 21.82 16.70 -3.45
C PHE A 33 20.51 16.42 -4.20
N VAL A 34 20.41 16.87 -5.45
CA VAL A 34 19.27 16.58 -6.33
C VAL A 34 19.15 15.08 -6.61
N VAL A 35 20.26 14.37 -6.83
CA VAL A 35 20.27 12.91 -7.01
C VAL A 35 19.87 12.17 -5.73
N ILE A 36 20.20 12.68 -4.54
CA ILE A 36 19.76 12.09 -3.27
C ILE A 36 18.26 12.34 -3.07
N LEU A 37 17.77 13.55 -3.35
CA LEU A 37 16.36 13.89 -3.22
C LEU A 37 15.47 13.13 -4.22
N HIS A 38 15.97 12.85 -5.42
CA HIS A 38 15.29 11.99 -6.42
C HIS A 38 15.73 10.52 -6.35
N GLY A 39 16.64 10.19 -5.43
CA GLY A 39 17.24 8.86 -5.29
C GLY A 39 16.29 7.87 -4.62
N GLU A 40 15.39 8.36 -3.77
CA GLU A 40 14.30 7.55 -3.20
C GLU A 40 13.34 7.05 -4.30
N ASP A 41 13.18 7.81 -5.40
CA ASP A 41 12.38 7.39 -6.56
C ASP A 41 13.14 6.41 -7.49
N PHE A 42 14.47 6.49 -7.55
CA PHE A 42 15.29 5.70 -8.48
C PHE A 42 15.43 4.22 -8.09
N MET A 43 15.36 3.89 -6.79
CA MET A 43 15.34 2.49 -6.33
C MET A 43 14.07 1.74 -6.76
N CYS A 44 12.97 2.45 -7.03
CA CYS A 44 11.76 1.87 -7.61
C CYS A 44 11.91 1.55 -9.10
N LEU A 45 12.66 2.38 -9.86
CA LEU A 45 12.89 2.17 -11.29
C LEU A 45 13.90 1.05 -11.57
N LEU A 46 14.93 0.88 -10.72
CA LEU A 46 15.94 -0.17 -10.88
C LEU A 46 15.39 -1.57 -10.56
N GLY A 47 14.39 -1.66 -9.69
CA GLY A 47 13.72 -2.93 -9.34
C GLY A 47 12.89 -3.56 -10.47
N GLN A 48 12.68 -2.85 -11.58
CA GLN A 48 11.85 -3.31 -12.69
C GLN A 48 12.65 -3.87 -13.88
N LEU A 49 13.99 -3.88 -13.82
CA LEU A 49 14.84 -4.34 -14.92
C LEU A 49 15.81 -5.45 -14.51
N ASP A 50 15.29 -6.56 -13.96
CA ASP A 50 16.00 -7.84 -14.00
C ASP A 50 15.60 -8.60 -15.29
N PRO A 51 16.54 -8.86 -16.24
CA PRO A 51 16.27 -9.70 -17.38
C PRO A 51 16.13 -11.16 -16.94
N ILE A 52 14.99 -11.75 -17.27
CA ILE A 52 14.69 -13.17 -17.13
C ILE A 52 15.72 -13.97 -17.96
N LEU A 53 16.71 -14.58 -17.30
CA LEU A 53 17.47 -15.69 -17.87
C LEU A 53 16.67 -16.97 -17.59
N ASP A 54 15.95 -17.43 -18.61
CA ASP A 54 15.13 -18.64 -18.58
C ASP A 54 15.92 -19.86 -18.10
N ARG A 55 15.51 -20.41 -16.95
CA ARG A 55 15.84 -21.77 -16.52
C ARG A 55 14.53 -22.57 -16.57
N PRO A 56 14.45 -23.69 -17.30
CA PRO A 56 13.22 -24.45 -17.42
C PRO A 56 13.00 -25.22 -16.12
N ALA A 57 12.34 -24.57 -15.16
CA ALA A 57 11.68 -25.25 -14.07
C ALA A 57 10.32 -25.69 -14.61
N THR A 58 10.08 -27.00 -14.62
CA THR A 58 8.77 -27.61 -14.82
C THR A 58 7.78 -26.96 -13.84
N ARG A 59 7.07 -25.93 -14.31
CA ARG A 59 6.07 -25.19 -13.57
C ARG A 59 4.78 -25.99 -13.69
N THR A 60 4.43 -26.75 -12.66
CA THR A 60 3.04 -27.08 -12.41
C THR A 60 2.29 -25.74 -12.36
N GLU A 61 1.44 -25.49 -13.34
CA GLU A 61 0.55 -24.33 -13.32
C GLU A 61 -0.34 -24.46 -12.08
N LYS A 62 0.05 -23.80 -10.99
CA LYS A 62 -0.88 -23.48 -9.92
C LYS A 62 -1.86 -22.48 -10.50
N LYS A 63 -2.97 -22.98 -11.01
CA LYS A 63 -4.18 -22.21 -11.29
C LYS A 63 -4.56 -21.50 -9.99
N TRP A 64 -4.18 -20.24 -9.86
CA TRP A 64 -4.78 -19.37 -8.85
C TRP A 64 -6.25 -19.29 -9.24
N GLU A 65 -7.14 -19.85 -8.42
CA GLU A 65 -8.56 -19.57 -8.59
C GLU A 65 -8.71 -18.05 -8.54
N GLU A 66 -9.26 -17.48 -9.62
CA GLU A 66 -9.42 -16.04 -9.75
C GLU A 66 -10.28 -15.56 -8.58
N LEU A 67 -9.70 -14.69 -7.77
CA LEU A 67 -10.37 -14.17 -6.60
C LEU A 67 -11.49 -13.23 -7.08
N PRO A 68 -12.73 -13.36 -6.59
CA PRO A 68 -13.86 -12.58 -7.10
C PRO A 68 -13.72 -11.06 -6.89
N PHE A 69 -12.69 -10.62 -6.16
CA PHE A 69 -12.39 -9.22 -5.88
C PHE A 69 -11.05 -8.74 -6.47
N SER A 70 -10.38 -9.52 -7.33
CA SER A 70 -9.18 -9.02 -8.02
C SER A 70 -9.58 -7.87 -8.95
N ILE A 71 -9.21 -6.65 -8.59
CA ILE A 71 -9.33 -5.46 -9.45
C ILE A 71 -8.63 -5.79 -10.79
N GLY A 72 -9.37 -5.69 -11.89
CA GLY A 72 -8.82 -5.77 -13.26
C GLY A 72 -9.40 -6.86 -14.16
N LYS A 73 -10.22 -7.79 -13.65
CA LYS A 73 -10.96 -8.75 -14.48
C LYS A 73 -12.42 -8.83 -14.06
N THR A 74 -13.20 -7.86 -14.51
CA THR A 74 -14.66 -8.00 -14.55
C THR A 74 -15.07 -8.77 -15.80
N PRO A 75 -16.27 -9.37 -15.85
CA PRO A 75 -16.81 -9.90 -17.10
C PRO A 75 -16.68 -8.83 -18.20
N GLU A 76 -16.35 -9.25 -19.43
CA GLU A 76 -16.22 -8.30 -20.55
C GLU A 76 -17.45 -7.40 -20.63
N GLY A 77 -17.25 -6.09 -20.54
CA GLY A 77 -18.32 -5.10 -20.56
C GLY A 77 -18.93 -4.72 -19.20
N CYS A 78 -18.47 -5.27 -18.07
CA CYS A 78 -18.87 -4.77 -16.76
C CYS A 78 -17.92 -3.72 -16.21
N ASP A 79 -18.31 -2.45 -16.34
CA ASP A 79 -17.69 -1.33 -15.65
C ASP A 79 -18.25 -1.21 -14.23
N LEU A 80 -17.41 -1.50 -13.22
CA LEU A 80 -17.79 -1.42 -11.80
C LEU A 80 -18.05 0.01 -11.31
N PHE A 81 -17.49 1.00 -12.00
CA PHE A 81 -17.57 2.40 -11.61
C PHE A 81 -18.78 3.12 -12.24
N SER A 82 -19.47 2.46 -13.18
CA SER A 82 -20.68 2.96 -13.85
C SER A 82 -21.91 2.15 -13.46
N GLY A 83 -22.87 2.81 -12.81
CA GLY A 83 -24.01 2.16 -12.19
C GLY A 83 -24.95 3.12 -11.50
N ARG A 84 -25.79 2.57 -10.62
CA ARG A 84 -26.74 3.34 -9.83
C ARG A 84 -26.88 2.77 -8.42
N TRP A 85 -27.31 3.62 -7.50
CA TRP A 85 -27.74 3.18 -6.19
C TRP A 85 -29.12 2.55 -6.28
N VAL A 86 -29.27 1.37 -5.68
CA VAL A 86 -30.53 0.63 -5.57
C VAL A 86 -30.82 0.34 -4.11
N TRP A 87 -32.08 0.39 -3.74
CA TRP A 87 -32.55 0.04 -2.40
C TRP A 87 -32.56 -1.48 -2.23
N ASP A 88 -32.10 -1.99 -1.08
CA ASP A 88 -32.02 -3.42 -0.79
C ASP A 88 -32.25 -3.72 0.70
N ASP A 89 -33.49 -4.04 1.06
CA ASP A 89 -33.86 -4.45 2.44
C ASP A 89 -33.43 -5.89 2.79
N SER A 90 -33.05 -6.69 1.79
CA SER A 90 -32.82 -8.12 1.97
C SER A 90 -31.40 -8.45 2.40
N THR A 91 -30.42 -7.66 1.95
CA THR A 91 -28.99 -7.92 2.19
C THR A 91 -28.27 -6.81 2.95
N ARG A 92 -28.95 -5.70 3.25
CA ARG A 92 -28.37 -4.54 3.94
C ARG A 92 -29.01 -4.29 5.31
N PRO A 93 -28.26 -3.67 6.25
CA PRO A 93 -26.82 -3.40 6.17
C PRO A 93 -25.96 -4.67 6.29
N LEU A 94 -24.69 -4.57 5.88
CA LEU A 94 -23.74 -5.70 6.00
C LEU A 94 -23.25 -5.90 7.45
N TYR A 95 -23.31 -4.85 8.26
CA TYR A 95 -23.06 -4.85 9.71
C TYR A 95 -23.80 -3.65 10.32
N GLU A 96 -24.24 -3.76 11.57
CA GLU A 96 -24.77 -2.63 12.32
C GLU A 96 -23.66 -1.86 13.05
N GLU A 97 -23.89 -0.57 13.29
CA GLU A 97 -22.95 0.31 14.01
C GLU A 97 -22.63 -0.23 15.42
N SER A 98 -23.66 -0.68 16.15
CA SER A 98 -23.52 -1.21 17.52
C SER A 98 -22.77 -2.54 17.61
N GLU A 99 -22.60 -3.24 16.49
CA GLU A 99 -21.94 -4.54 16.45
C GLU A 99 -20.43 -4.39 16.30
N CYS A 100 -19.94 -3.28 15.73
CA CYS A 100 -18.53 -3.08 15.42
C CYS A 100 -17.84 -2.12 16.40
N PRO A 101 -17.04 -2.63 17.37
CA PRO A 101 -16.38 -1.78 18.37
C PRO A 101 -15.19 -0.98 17.83
N TYR A 102 -14.85 -1.16 16.56
CA TYR A 102 -13.70 -0.50 15.92
C TYR A 102 -14.06 0.82 15.23
N ILE A 103 -15.35 1.16 15.18
CA ILE A 103 -15.80 2.44 14.66
C ILE A 103 -15.37 3.53 15.63
N GLN A 104 -14.65 4.53 15.14
CA GLN A 104 -14.26 5.67 15.95
C GLN A 104 -15.53 6.42 16.41
N PRO A 105 -15.62 6.89 17.66
CA PRO A 105 -16.80 7.57 18.16
C PRO A 105 -17.26 8.72 17.23
N GLN A 106 -16.33 9.47 16.64
CA GLN A 106 -16.62 10.57 15.72
C GLN A 106 -17.36 10.14 14.43
N LEU A 107 -17.44 8.84 14.14
CA LEU A 107 -18.07 8.24 12.97
C LEU A 107 -19.34 7.44 13.30
N THR A 108 -19.72 7.34 14.58
CA THR A 108 -20.93 6.64 15.04
C THR A 108 -22.16 7.55 14.91
N CYS A 109 -22.82 7.50 13.76
CA CYS A 109 -23.90 8.44 13.45
C CYS A 109 -25.13 8.21 14.32
N GLN A 110 -25.49 6.94 14.56
CA GLN A 110 -26.67 6.58 15.35
C GLN A 110 -26.46 6.92 16.82
N GLU A 111 -25.29 6.60 17.37
CA GLU A 111 -24.95 6.97 18.75
C GLU A 111 -24.95 8.50 18.97
N HIS A 112 -24.60 9.27 17.93
CA HIS A 112 -24.63 10.73 17.95
C HIS A 112 -25.99 11.33 17.57
N GLY A 113 -27.06 10.54 17.60
CA GLY A 113 -28.44 11.02 17.56
C GLY A 113 -29.04 11.16 16.16
N ARG A 114 -28.42 10.59 15.12
CA ARG A 114 -29.07 10.51 13.81
C ARG A 114 -30.29 9.58 13.88
N PRO A 115 -31.51 10.06 13.57
CA PRO A 115 -32.74 9.29 13.78
C PRO A 115 -33.05 8.32 12.63
N ASP A 116 -32.61 8.61 11.41
CA ASP A 116 -32.88 7.80 10.22
C ASP A 116 -31.80 6.72 10.01
N LYS A 117 -32.21 5.54 9.51
CA LYS A 117 -31.32 4.42 9.13
C LYS A 117 -31.36 4.09 7.64
N ASP A 118 -32.19 4.78 6.86
CA ASP A 118 -32.44 4.48 5.45
C ASP A 118 -31.16 4.53 4.60
N TYR A 119 -30.20 5.38 4.97
CA TYR A 119 -28.91 5.48 4.29
C TYR A 119 -28.11 4.16 4.28
N GLN A 120 -28.38 3.24 5.21
CA GLN A 120 -27.69 1.97 5.34
C GLN A 120 -28.19 0.89 4.36
N HIS A 121 -29.37 1.09 3.75
CA HIS A 121 -30.06 0.12 2.90
C HIS A 121 -29.74 0.28 1.40
N TRP A 122 -28.84 1.20 1.06
CA TRP A 122 -28.42 1.43 -0.32
C TRP A 122 -27.28 0.50 -0.74
N ARG A 123 -27.43 -0.09 -1.92
CA ARG A 123 -26.45 -0.95 -2.59
C ARG A 123 -26.07 -0.32 -3.93
N TRP A 124 -24.78 -0.37 -4.27
CA TRP A 124 -24.31 -0.01 -5.61
C TRP A 124 -24.60 -1.16 -6.60
N GLN A 125 -25.17 -0.84 -7.76
CA GLN A 125 -25.48 -1.78 -8.85
C GLN A 125 -24.82 -1.30 -10.14
N PRO A 126 -23.75 -1.96 -10.60
CA PRO A 126 -23.18 -1.74 -11.93
C PRO A 126 -24.20 -2.03 -13.04
N HIS A 127 -24.10 -1.33 -14.17
CA HIS A 127 -25.03 -1.52 -15.29
C HIS A 127 -24.84 -2.84 -16.06
N GLY A 128 -23.61 -3.34 -16.13
CA GLY A 128 -23.24 -4.50 -16.95
C GLY A 128 -23.13 -5.83 -16.20
N CYS A 129 -23.23 -5.83 -14.87
CA CYS A 129 -23.19 -7.06 -14.07
C CYS A 129 -23.71 -6.86 -12.66
N ASP A 130 -23.96 -7.97 -11.97
CA ASP A 130 -24.27 -8.00 -10.54
C ASP A 130 -22.99 -8.19 -9.72
N LEU A 131 -22.88 -7.43 -8.62
CA LEU A 131 -21.82 -7.64 -7.65
C LEU A 131 -22.12 -8.90 -6.82
N PRO A 132 -21.13 -9.78 -6.61
CA PRO A 132 -21.30 -10.92 -5.72
C PRO A 132 -21.57 -10.43 -4.29
N SER A 133 -22.41 -11.16 -3.56
CA SER A 133 -22.61 -10.90 -2.13
C SER A 133 -21.29 -11.00 -1.38
N PHE A 134 -21.06 -10.10 -0.43
CA PHE A 134 -19.84 -10.10 0.35
C PHE A 134 -19.72 -11.38 1.19
N ASN A 135 -18.58 -12.08 1.06
CA ASN A 135 -18.28 -13.29 1.81
C ASN A 135 -17.03 -13.08 2.66
N ALA A 136 -17.25 -12.83 3.96
CA ALA A 136 -16.19 -12.58 4.92
C ALA A 136 -15.24 -13.79 5.07
N THR A 137 -15.76 -15.02 5.04
CA THR A 137 -14.93 -16.24 5.10
C THR A 137 -13.97 -16.30 3.92
N LEU A 138 -14.48 -16.10 2.70
CA LEU A 138 -13.65 -16.10 1.50
C LEU A 138 -12.56 -15.02 1.55
N MET A 139 -12.92 -13.81 2.02
CA MET A 139 -11.95 -12.72 2.17
C MET A 139 -10.85 -13.08 3.18
N LEU A 140 -11.22 -13.62 4.36
CA LEU A 140 -10.27 -14.04 5.39
C LEU A 140 -9.35 -15.17 4.91
N GLU A 141 -9.90 -16.18 4.22
CA GLU A 141 -9.12 -17.27 3.62
C GLU A 141 -8.14 -16.73 2.56
N THR A 142 -8.59 -15.82 1.72
CA THR A 142 -7.75 -15.23 0.67
C THR A 142 -6.59 -14.41 1.24
N LEU A 143 -6.85 -13.72 2.35
CA LEU A 143 -5.84 -12.92 3.04
C LEU A 143 -4.95 -13.76 3.97
N ARG A 144 -5.20 -15.06 4.12
CA ARG A 144 -4.43 -15.90 5.06
C ARG A 144 -2.92 -15.82 4.77
N GLY A 145 -2.15 -15.51 5.81
CA GLY A 145 -0.69 -15.34 5.73
C GLY A 145 -0.23 -14.12 4.93
N LYS A 146 -1.15 -13.19 4.60
CA LYS A 146 -0.85 -11.93 3.91
C LYS A 146 -1.10 -10.74 4.84
N ARG A 147 -0.52 -9.60 4.46
CA ARG A 147 -0.76 -8.31 5.10
C ARG A 147 -1.42 -7.39 4.08
N MET A 148 -2.49 -6.71 4.47
CA MET A 148 -3.17 -5.71 3.64
C MET A 148 -2.92 -4.34 4.26
N MET A 149 -2.53 -3.35 3.48
CA MET A 149 -2.26 -2.00 3.97
C MET A 149 -3.12 -0.97 3.24
N PHE A 150 -3.78 -0.11 3.99
CA PHE A 150 -4.47 1.08 3.49
C PHE A 150 -3.54 2.28 3.71
N VAL A 151 -3.12 2.96 2.65
CA VAL A 151 -2.24 4.13 2.75
C VAL A 151 -2.98 5.35 2.22
N GLY A 152 -3.10 6.41 3.02
CA GLY A 152 -3.65 7.68 2.55
C GLY A 152 -4.21 8.54 3.67
N ASP A 153 -5.27 9.27 3.36
CA ASP A 153 -5.86 10.25 4.24
C ASP A 153 -6.97 9.66 5.14
N SER A 154 -7.79 10.53 5.73
CA SER A 154 -8.91 10.14 6.56
C SER A 154 -9.98 9.30 5.84
N LEU A 155 -10.13 9.42 4.51
CA LEU A 155 -11.08 8.61 3.76
C LEU A 155 -10.61 7.16 3.69
N ASN A 156 -9.32 6.93 3.46
CA ASN A 156 -8.74 5.59 3.48
C ASN A 156 -8.81 4.96 4.88
N ARG A 157 -8.67 5.76 5.94
CA ARG A 157 -8.95 5.30 7.31
C ARG A 157 -10.40 4.83 7.49
N GLY A 158 -11.37 5.54 6.91
CA GLY A 158 -12.77 5.11 6.90
C GLY A 158 -12.98 3.77 6.19
N GLN A 159 -12.34 3.58 5.02
CA GLN A 159 -12.39 2.31 4.29
C GLN A 159 -11.75 1.16 5.07
N TYR A 160 -10.61 1.39 5.71
CA TYR A 160 -9.96 0.42 6.59
C TYR A 160 -10.90 -0.05 7.72
N VAL A 161 -11.52 0.90 8.45
CA VAL A 161 -12.44 0.55 9.54
C VAL A 161 -13.66 -0.21 9.02
N SER A 162 -14.22 0.19 7.88
CA SER A 162 -15.34 -0.53 7.26
C SER A 162 -14.96 -1.97 6.89
N MET A 163 -13.76 -2.21 6.34
CA MET A 163 -13.26 -3.56 6.07
C MET A 163 -13.11 -4.38 7.35
N VAL A 164 -12.58 -3.80 8.43
CA VAL A 164 -12.51 -4.48 9.73
C VAL A 164 -13.92 -4.85 10.24
N CYS A 165 -14.89 -3.94 10.15
CA CYS A 165 -16.28 -4.19 10.56
C CYS A 165 -17.00 -5.25 9.72
N LEU A 166 -16.61 -5.42 8.45
CA LEU A 166 -17.13 -6.50 7.61
C LEU A 166 -16.59 -7.88 8.03
N LEU A 167 -15.41 -7.93 8.65
CA LEU A 167 -14.69 -9.18 8.91
C LEU A 167 -14.72 -9.62 10.39
N HIS A 168 -14.75 -8.67 11.32
CA HIS A 168 -14.49 -8.96 12.73
C HIS A 168 -15.49 -9.94 13.37
N ARG A 169 -16.73 -10.04 12.87
CA ARG A 169 -17.75 -10.93 13.44
C ARG A 169 -17.40 -12.40 13.29
N LEU A 170 -16.65 -12.76 12.24
CA LEU A 170 -16.18 -14.13 12.03
C LEU A 170 -14.91 -14.47 12.80
N ILE A 171 -14.27 -13.49 13.44
CA ILE A 171 -13.03 -13.70 14.18
C ILE A 171 -13.34 -13.72 15.68
N PRO A 172 -13.00 -14.81 16.41
CA PRO A 172 -13.17 -14.88 17.85
C PRO A 172 -12.47 -13.74 18.60
N GLU A 173 -13.06 -13.26 19.70
CA GLU A 173 -12.56 -12.12 20.48
C GLU A 173 -11.13 -12.33 21.01
N ASP A 174 -10.77 -13.54 21.40
CA ASP A 174 -9.40 -13.90 21.86
C ASP A 174 -8.36 -13.92 20.73
N GLN A 175 -8.83 -13.88 19.48
CA GLN A 175 -8.04 -14.05 18.27
C GLN A 175 -8.00 -12.81 17.39
N LYS A 176 -8.53 -11.67 17.88
CA LYS A 176 -8.38 -10.37 17.24
C LYS A 176 -7.85 -9.32 18.19
N SER A 177 -7.08 -8.39 17.65
CA SER A 177 -6.62 -7.19 18.38
C SER A 177 -6.49 -6.01 17.44
N MET A 178 -6.63 -4.80 17.98
CA MET A 178 -6.34 -3.55 17.28
C MET A 178 -5.36 -2.72 18.11
N GLU A 179 -4.23 -2.36 17.54
CA GLU A 179 -3.15 -1.62 18.20
C GLU A 179 -2.74 -0.43 17.34
N THR A 180 -2.43 0.71 17.96
CA THR A 180 -2.01 1.92 17.23
C THR A 180 -0.61 2.34 17.68
N PHE A 181 0.28 2.49 16.71
CA PHE A 181 1.68 2.87 16.84
C PHE A 181 1.94 4.17 16.06
N GLY A 182 1.70 5.31 16.71
CA GLY A 182 1.86 6.61 16.07
C GLY A 182 0.90 6.78 14.89
N SER A 183 1.44 6.82 13.66
CA SER A 183 0.64 6.92 12.44
C SER A 183 0.11 5.58 11.93
N LEU A 184 0.53 4.45 12.50
CA LEU A 184 0.19 3.10 12.03
C LEU A 184 -0.86 2.46 12.95
N THR A 185 -2.02 2.08 12.43
CA THR A 185 -3.02 1.26 13.15
C THR A 185 -3.03 -0.16 12.57
N VAL A 186 -2.97 -1.16 13.44
CA VAL A 186 -2.80 -2.57 13.10
C VAL A 186 -3.96 -3.38 13.65
N PHE A 187 -4.78 -3.97 12.78
CA PHE A 187 -5.73 -5.01 13.17
C PHE A 187 -5.17 -6.39 12.85
N THR A 188 -5.01 -7.22 13.87
CA THR A 188 -4.46 -8.57 13.76
C THR A 188 -5.55 -9.60 13.95
N ALA A 189 -5.66 -10.54 13.01
CA ALA A 189 -6.51 -11.73 13.12
C ALA A 189 -5.64 -12.99 13.19
N LYS A 190 -5.54 -13.61 14.37
CA LYS A 190 -4.58 -14.71 14.66
C LYS A 190 -4.90 -16.00 13.89
N VAL A 191 -6.18 -16.35 13.73
CA VAL A 191 -6.64 -17.58 13.03
C VAL A 191 -6.11 -17.66 11.60
N THR A 192 -6.01 -16.50 10.97
CA THR A 192 -5.66 -16.37 9.56
C THR A 192 -4.29 -15.73 9.36
N SER A 193 -3.57 -15.39 10.44
CA SER A 193 -2.31 -14.64 10.36
C SER A 193 -2.43 -13.43 9.42
N ILE A 194 -3.56 -12.73 9.48
CA ILE A 194 -3.80 -11.53 8.68
C ILE A 194 -3.43 -10.32 9.53
N ILE A 195 -2.69 -9.41 8.92
CA ILE A 195 -2.37 -8.12 9.51
C ILE A 195 -2.90 -7.04 8.56
N PHE A 196 -3.94 -6.33 8.99
CA PHE A 196 -4.35 -5.11 8.33
C PHE A 196 -3.59 -3.94 8.92
N LEU A 197 -3.03 -3.11 8.06
CA LEU A 197 -2.24 -1.95 8.41
C LEU A 197 -2.95 -0.71 7.83
N LEU A 198 -3.03 0.34 8.61
CA LEU A 198 -3.43 1.67 8.19
C LEU A 198 -2.32 2.65 8.56
#